data_AF-A0AAD7HJV8-F1
#
_entry.id   AF-A0AAD7HJV8-F1
#
_cell.length_a   1.000
_cell.length_b   1.000
_cell.length_c   1.000
_cell.angle_alpha   90.00
_cell.angle_beta   90.00
_cell.angle_gamma   90.00
#
_symmetry.space_group_name_H-M   'P 1'
#
loop_
_entity.id
_entity.type
_entity.pdbx_description
1 polymer ?
#
loop_
_entity_poly.entity_id
_entity_poly.type
_entity_poly.pdbx_seq_one_letter_code
_entity_poly.pdbx_strand_id
1 'polypeptide(L)'
;MTATLAGYRKSRLARINAWLDPAYAGKLETLFALMGKVLWGGKDWTQEEEICKAKFRAHYDEVRRLTPPGRLLEFELKQGWEPLCKFLGKEVPDEPFPHLFNTAAFQEMLKRRDRALAMNIARKLAPMLVLAISVGVGFFYFRGNMTK
;
A
#
# COMPACT_ATOMS: atom_id res chain seq x y z
N MET A 1 4.18 -10.91 -7.08
CA MET A 1 3.50 -9.62 -6.82
C MET A 1 4.55 -8.53 -6.90
N THR A 2 4.48 -7.62 -7.86
CA THR A 2 5.30 -6.40 -7.82
C THR A 2 4.87 -5.64 -6.58
N ALA A 3 5.78 -5.51 -5.61
CA ALA A 3 5.44 -4.95 -4.32
C ALA A 3 5.41 -3.42 -4.45
N THR A 4 4.29 -2.94 -4.98
CA THR A 4 3.95 -1.54 -5.20
C THR A 4 2.53 -1.31 -4.67
N LEU A 5 2.17 -0.05 -4.39
CA LEU A 5 0.79 0.33 -4.05
C LEU A 5 -0.22 -0.10 -5.14
N ALA A 6 0.20 -0.09 -6.42
CA ALA A 6 -0.61 -0.62 -7.51
C ALA A 6 -0.84 -2.13 -7.40
N GLY A 7 0.17 -2.89 -6.98
CA GLY A 7 0.05 -4.32 -6.69
C GLY A 7 -0.93 -4.63 -5.54
N TYR A 8 -0.98 -3.75 -4.52
CA TYR A 8 -1.94 -3.88 -3.42
C TYR A 8 -3.40 -3.75 -3.89
N ARG A 9 -3.72 -2.72 -4.67
CA ARG A 9 -5.07 -2.50 -5.19
C ARG A 9 -5.57 -3.66 -6.07
N LYS A 10 -4.65 -4.40 -6.68
CA LYS A 10 -4.94 -5.62 -7.46
C LYS A 10 -4.94 -6.91 -6.62
N SER A 11 -4.59 -6.84 -5.34
CA SER A 11 -4.47 -8.01 -4.45
C SER A 11 -5.83 -8.67 -4.19
N ARG A 12 -5.89 -9.99 -4.38
CA ARG A 12 -7.07 -10.80 -3.99
C ARG A 12 -7.22 -10.89 -2.48
N LEU A 13 -6.10 -11.00 -1.75
CA LEU A 13 -6.11 -11.10 -0.29
C LEU A 13 -6.66 -9.83 0.37
N ALA A 14 -6.27 -8.65 -0.14
CA ALA A 14 -6.80 -7.39 0.37
C ALA A 14 -8.33 -7.29 0.19
N ARG A 15 -8.84 -7.68 -0.98
CA ARG A 15 -10.30 -7.70 -1.26
C ARG A 15 -11.06 -8.69 -0.38
N ILE A 16 -10.55 -9.90 -0.20
CA ILE A 16 -11.17 -10.90 0.70
C ILE A 16 -11.17 -10.39 2.14
N ASN A 17 -10.06 -9.81 2.60
CA ASN A 17 -9.97 -9.26 3.95
C ASN A 17 -10.93 -8.07 4.15
N ALA A 18 -11.09 -7.20 3.14
CA ALA A 18 -12.07 -6.10 3.17
C ALA A 18 -13.53 -6.59 3.24
N TRP A 19 -13.84 -7.70 2.57
CA TRP A 19 -15.16 -8.33 2.64
C TRP A 19 -15.40 -9.00 4.01
N LEU A 20 -14.40 -9.67 4.57
CA LEU A 20 -14.47 -10.29 5.91
C LEU A 20 -14.40 -9.28 7.06
N ASP A 21 -13.93 -8.06 6.81
CA ASP A 21 -13.83 -6.98 7.80
C ASP A 21 -14.30 -5.64 7.21
N PRO A 22 -15.61 -5.48 6.98
CA PRO A 22 -16.13 -4.24 6.39
C PRO A 22 -15.96 -3.05 7.33
N ALA A 23 -15.95 -3.28 8.65
CA ALA A 23 -15.85 -2.23 9.66
C ALA A 23 -14.48 -1.55 9.65
N TYR A 24 -13.39 -2.30 9.45
CA TYR A 24 -12.03 -1.78 9.46
C TYR A 24 -11.37 -1.85 8.08
N ALA A 25 -11.18 -3.05 7.53
CA ALA A 25 -10.47 -3.21 6.26
C ALA A 25 -11.26 -2.66 5.07
N GLY A 26 -12.59 -2.80 5.07
CA GLY A 26 -13.46 -2.21 4.04
C GLY A 26 -13.43 -0.69 4.03
N LYS A 27 -13.45 -0.04 5.21
CA LYS A 27 -13.28 1.42 5.31
C LYS A 27 -11.91 1.87 4.84
N LEU A 28 -10.87 1.13 5.19
CA LEU A 28 -9.50 1.43 4.79
C LEU A 28 -9.32 1.36 3.27
N GLU A 29 -9.86 0.32 2.62
CA GLU A 29 -9.90 0.22 1.14
C GLU A 29 -10.67 1.38 0.52
N THR A 30 -11.82 1.72 1.08
CA THR A 30 -12.64 2.84 0.59
C THR A 30 -11.87 4.16 0.66
N LEU A 31 -11.17 4.40 1.77
CA LEU A 31 -10.30 5.57 1.95
C LEU A 31 -9.17 5.61 0.92
N PHE A 32 -8.48 4.49 0.71
CA PHE A 32 -7.40 4.41 -0.29
C PHE A 32 -7.92 4.64 -1.73
N ALA A 33 -9.10 4.11 -2.05
CA ALA A 33 -9.75 4.35 -3.34
C ALA A 33 -10.12 5.82 -3.52
N LEU A 34 -10.68 6.46 -2.48
CA LEU A 34 -11.04 7.89 -2.50
C LEU A 34 -9.80 8.77 -2.63
N MET A 35 -8.76 8.51 -1.84
CA MET A 35 -7.50 9.24 -1.90
C MET A 35 -6.89 9.14 -3.30
N GLY A 36 -6.97 7.97 -3.95
CA GLY A 36 -6.57 7.82 -5.36
C GLY A 36 -7.40 8.67 -6.32
N LYS A 37 -8.72 8.73 -6.14
CA LYS A 37 -9.57 9.61 -6.98
C LYS A 37 -9.22 11.08 -6.78
N VAL A 38 -9.02 11.53 -5.55
CA VAL A 38 -8.74 12.94 -5.24
C VAL A 38 -7.36 13.34 -5.77
N LEU A 39 -6.32 12.60 -5.41
CA LEU A 39 -4.94 12.94 -5.77
C LEU A 39 -4.67 12.86 -7.27
N TRP A 40 -5.41 12.02 -8.01
CA TRP A 40 -5.13 11.75 -9.43
C TRP A 40 -6.21 12.23 -10.39
N GLY A 41 -7.21 12.98 -9.90
CA GLY A 41 -8.25 13.58 -10.74
C GLY A 41 -9.21 12.55 -11.31
N GLY A 42 -9.62 11.58 -10.48
CA GLY A 42 -10.58 10.53 -10.82
C GLY A 42 -10.03 9.35 -11.62
N LYS A 43 -8.78 9.44 -12.11
CA LYS A 43 -8.15 8.38 -12.91
C LYS A 43 -7.54 7.28 -12.04
N ASP A 44 -7.60 6.04 -12.53
CA ASP A 44 -6.94 4.91 -11.87
C ASP A 44 -5.44 4.92 -12.18
N TRP A 45 -4.66 5.55 -11.30
CA TRP A 45 -3.19 5.55 -11.27
C TRP A 45 -2.51 4.16 -11.39
N THR A 46 -3.25 3.05 -11.24
CA THR A 46 -2.70 1.69 -11.29
C THR A 46 -2.66 1.09 -12.69
N GLN A 47 -3.14 1.83 -13.70
CA GLN A 47 -3.28 1.33 -15.07
C GLN A 47 -2.43 2.08 -16.10
N GLU A 48 -1.95 3.30 -15.81
CA GLU A 48 -1.29 4.13 -16.82
C GLU A 48 0.01 4.75 -16.29
N GLU A 49 1.11 4.00 -16.41
CA GLU A 49 2.47 4.44 -16.06
C GLU A 49 2.82 5.78 -16.72
N GLU A 50 2.42 5.96 -17.99
CA GLU A 50 2.67 7.19 -18.73
C GLU A 50 1.90 8.39 -18.19
N ILE A 51 0.68 8.22 -17.66
CA ILE A 51 -0.03 9.30 -16.96
C ILE A 51 0.75 9.71 -15.70
N CYS A 52 1.25 8.74 -14.94
CA CYS A 52 1.99 9.02 -13.72
C CYS A 52 3.28 9.79 -14.03
N LYS A 53 4.05 9.35 -15.04
CA LYS A 53 5.26 10.04 -15.50
C LYS A 53 4.95 11.44 -16.04
N ALA A 54 3.88 11.60 -16.81
CA ALA A 54 3.47 12.90 -17.35
C ALA A 54 3.11 13.88 -16.24
N LYS A 55 2.32 13.45 -15.24
CA LYS A 55 2.00 14.28 -14.07
C LYS A 55 3.22 14.61 -13.23
N PHE A 56 4.13 13.64 -13.03
CA PHE A 56 5.40 13.87 -12.34
C PHE A 56 6.22 14.97 -13.01
N ARG A 57 6.42 14.89 -14.34
CA ARG A 57 7.14 15.91 -15.11
C ARG A 57 6.44 17.28 -15.06
N ALA A 58 5.13 17.30 -15.28
CA ALA A 58 4.34 18.54 -15.24
C ALA A 58 4.45 19.25 -13.88
N HIS A 59 4.47 18.50 -12.78
CA HIS A 59 4.67 19.07 -11.44
C HIS A 59 6.06 19.68 -11.27
N TYR A 60 7.12 19.01 -11.73
CA TYR A 60 8.47 19.57 -11.69
C TYR A 60 8.57 20.87 -12.51
N ASP A 61 7.98 20.89 -13.70
CA ASP A 61 7.97 22.07 -14.56
C ASP A 61 7.17 23.23 -13.93
N GLU A 62 6.06 22.92 -13.26
CA GLU A 62 5.30 23.90 -12.50
C GLU A 62 6.11 24.47 -11.33
N VAL A 63 6.80 23.64 -10.55
CA VAL A 63 7.67 24.08 -9.44
C VAL A 63 8.80 24.98 -9.98
N ARG A 64 9.44 24.60 -11.09
CA ARG A 64 10.47 25.42 -11.76
C ARG A 64 9.93 26.78 -12.20
N ARG A 65 8.73 26.80 -12.78
CA ARG A 65 8.10 28.02 -13.29
C ARG A 65 7.69 28.98 -12.16
N LEU A 66 7.17 28.43 -11.06
CA LEU A 66 6.62 29.23 -9.96
C LEU A 66 7.69 29.68 -8.94
N THR A 67 8.84 29.01 -8.88
CA THR A 67 9.87 29.32 -7.89
C THR A 67 10.80 30.42 -8.39
N PRO A 68 11.02 31.51 -7.62
CA PRO A 68 11.97 32.54 -8.00
C PRO A 68 13.40 32.02 -8.18
N PRO A 69 14.22 32.65 -9.04
CA PRO A 69 15.63 32.32 -9.17
C PRO A 69 16.37 32.32 -7.83
N GLY A 70 17.24 31.33 -7.61
CA GLY A 70 18.00 31.18 -6.37
C GLY A 70 17.21 30.62 -5.17
N ARG A 71 15.90 30.34 -5.31
CA ARG A 71 15.07 29.68 -4.28
C ARG A 71 14.72 28.23 -4.61
N LEU A 72 15.28 27.68 -5.69
CA LEU A 72 15.10 26.29 -6.09
C LEU A 72 16.45 25.58 -6.13
N LEU A 73 16.53 24.41 -5.51
CA LEU A 73 17.62 23.45 -5.68
C LEU A 73 17.05 22.18 -6.30
N GLU A 74 17.53 21.81 -7.48
CA GLU A 74 17.32 20.47 -8.02
C GLU A 74 18.36 19.53 -7.40
N PHE A 75 17.88 18.63 -6.54
CA PHE A 75 18.72 17.79 -5.69
C PHE A 75 18.44 16.31 -5.93
N GLU A 76 19.49 15.53 -6.17
CA GLU A 76 19.42 14.07 -6.23
C GLU A 76 20.01 13.47 -4.95
N LEU A 77 19.30 12.53 -4.32
CA LEU A 77 19.68 11.96 -3.02
C LEU A 77 21.11 11.38 -2.98
N LYS A 78 21.63 10.90 -4.13
CA LYS A 78 22.99 10.36 -4.25
C LYS A 78 24.09 11.41 -4.13
N GLN A 79 23.75 12.70 -4.19
CA GLN A 79 24.70 13.81 -4.06
C GLN A 79 25.09 14.08 -2.60
N GLY A 80 24.37 13.52 -1.63
CA GLY A 80 24.70 13.65 -0.20
C GLY A 80 24.45 15.05 0.36
N TRP A 81 25.14 15.39 1.45
CA TRP A 81 24.91 16.63 2.20
C TRP A 81 25.36 17.90 1.49
N GLU A 82 26.44 17.83 0.71
CA GLU A 82 27.18 19.01 0.25
C GLU A 82 26.34 20.02 -0.54
N PRO A 83 25.62 19.67 -1.62
CA PRO A 83 24.83 20.65 -2.36
C PRO A 83 23.63 21.17 -1.58
N LEU A 84 23.05 20.35 -0.68
CA LEU A 84 21.91 20.74 0.15
C LEU A 84 22.34 21.76 1.22
N CYS A 85 23.41 21.46 1.96
CA CYS A 85 23.94 22.36 2.98
C CYS A 85 24.42 23.69 2.37
N LYS A 86 25.10 23.65 1.22
CA LYS A 86 25.52 24.85 0.49
C LYS A 86 24.33 25.73 0.11
N PHE A 87 23.26 25.15 -0.42
CA PHE A 87 22.04 25.88 -0.78
C PHE A 87 21.33 26.50 0.44
N LEU A 88 21.34 25.80 1.58
CA LEU A 88 20.73 26.25 2.83
C LEU A 88 21.62 27.19 3.67
N GLY A 89 22.88 27.42 3.26
CA GLY A 89 23.85 28.19 4.05
C GLY A 89 24.17 27.54 5.40
N LYS A 90 24.24 26.20 5.43
CA LYS A 90 24.54 25.40 6.64
C LYS A 90 25.86 24.66 6.48
N GLU A 91 26.48 24.32 7.60
CA GLU A 91 27.65 23.44 7.63
C GLU A 91 27.27 22.00 7.25
N VAL A 92 28.21 21.27 6.67
CA VAL A 92 28.04 19.85 6.34
C VAL A 92 28.22 19.04 7.63
N PRO A 93 27.23 18.23 8.04
CA PRO A 93 27.36 17.36 9.20
C PRO A 93 28.43 16.29 9.02
N ASP A 94 29.11 15.91 10.10
CA ASP A 94 30.03 14.74 10.14
C ASP A 94 29.26 13.44 10.37
N GLU A 95 28.25 13.19 9.53
CA GLU A 95 27.46 11.96 9.52
C GLU A 95 27.10 11.57 8.08
N PRO A 96 26.94 10.26 7.79
CA PRO A 96 26.56 9.82 6.46
C PRO A 96 25.16 10.33 6.09
N PHE A 97 24.97 10.69 4.82
CA PHE A 97 23.66 11.10 4.33
C PHE A 97 22.62 9.98 4.53
N PRO A 98 21.45 10.25 5.13
CA PRO A 98 20.53 9.20 5.54
C PRO A 98 19.92 8.49 4.34
N HIS A 99 19.99 7.15 4.34
CA HIS A 99 19.32 6.30 3.36
C HIS A 99 18.21 5.47 4.03
N LEU A 100 17.09 6.13 4.33
CA LEU A 100 15.92 5.53 4.93
C LEU A 100 14.93 5.06 3.85
N PHE A 101 14.11 4.05 4.18
CA PHE A 101 13.07 3.52 3.28
C PHE A 101 13.59 3.02 1.92
N ASN A 102 14.70 2.27 1.94
CA ASN A 102 15.17 1.58 0.74
C ASN A 102 14.14 0.55 0.22
N THR A 103 14.34 0.12 -1.02
CA THR A 103 13.43 -0.83 -1.66
C THR A 103 13.27 -2.12 -0.85
N ALA A 104 14.35 -2.66 -0.28
CA ALA A 104 14.29 -3.89 0.52
C ALA A 104 13.43 -3.75 1.78
N ALA A 105 13.55 -2.64 2.51
CA ALA A 105 12.73 -2.33 3.68
C ALA A 105 11.25 -2.21 3.29
N PHE A 106 10.95 -1.58 2.16
CA PHE A 106 9.58 -1.50 1.63
C PHE A 106 9.02 -2.88 1.26
N GLN A 107 9.82 -3.73 0.59
CA GLN A 107 9.44 -5.09 0.25
C GLN A 107 9.14 -5.94 1.49
N GLU A 108 9.96 -5.81 2.54
CA GLU A 108 9.77 -6.53 3.80
C GLU A 108 8.51 -6.06 4.54
N MET A 109 8.27 -4.75 4.57
CA MET A 109 7.02 -4.19 5.11
C MET A 109 5.79 -4.79 4.41
N LEU A 110 5.83 -4.91 3.07
CA LEU A 110 4.73 -5.49 2.29
C LEU A 110 4.53 -6.98 2.58
N LYS A 111 5.62 -7.76 2.72
CA LYS A 111 5.53 -9.18 3.11
C LYS A 111 4.93 -9.36 4.50
N ARG A 112 5.31 -8.52 5.48
CA ARG A 112 4.74 -8.53 6.83
C ARG A 112 3.24 -8.23 6.81
N ARG A 113 2.83 -7.24 6.01
CA ARG A 113 1.43 -6.92 5.79
C ARG A 113 0.68 -8.10 5.17
N ASP A 114 1.19 -8.71 4.10
CA ASP A 114 0.50 -9.82 3.41
C ASP A 114 0.31 -11.03 4.33
N ARG A 115 1.31 -11.32 5.18
CA ARG A 115 1.16 -12.31 6.26
C ARG A 115 0.06 -11.92 7.24
N ALA A 116 0.00 -10.67 7.66
CA ALA A 116 -1.05 -10.18 8.57
C ALA A 116 -2.45 -10.31 7.96
N LEU A 117 -2.61 -9.98 6.67
CA LEU A 117 -3.87 -10.17 5.94
C LEU A 117 -4.27 -11.65 5.90
N ALA A 118 -3.34 -12.54 5.54
CA ALA A 118 -3.60 -13.98 5.50
C ALA A 118 -4.00 -14.53 6.88
N MET A 119 -3.31 -14.11 7.95
CA MET A 119 -3.64 -14.51 9.32
C MET A 119 -5.02 -13.99 9.75
N ASN A 120 -5.40 -12.77 9.38
CA ASN A 120 -6.72 -12.22 9.70
C ASN A 120 -7.84 -12.96 8.97
N ILE A 121 -7.64 -13.27 7.68
CA ILE A 121 -8.58 -14.10 6.90
C ILE A 121 -8.73 -15.47 7.57
N ALA A 122 -7.61 -16.15 7.90
CA ALA A 122 -7.63 -17.45 8.55
C ALA A 122 -8.36 -17.42 9.90
N ARG A 123 -8.08 -16.40 10.74
CA ARG A 123 -8.73 -16.23 12.05
C ARG A 123 -10.26 -16.07 11.94
N LYS A 124 -10.76 -15.47 10.86
CA LYS A 124 -12.20 -15.30 10.63
C LYS A 124 -12.85 -16.53 9.97
N LEU A 125 -12.17 -17.18 9.03
CA LEU A 125 -12.73 -18.33 8.30
C LEU A 125 -12.67 -19.65 9.09
N ALA A 126 -11.61 -19.87 9.87
CA ALA A 126 -11.42 -21.10 10.63
C ALA A 126 -12.62 -21.47 11.55
N PRO A 127 -13.15 -20.57 12.40
CA PRO A 127 -14.30 -20.91 13.24
C PRO A 127 -15.58 -21.19 12.43
N MET A 128 -15.79 -20.48 11.31
CA MET A 128 -16.94 -20.73 10.43
C MET A 128 -16.86 -22.11 9.77
N LEU A 129 -15.67 -22.54 9.34
CA LEU A 129 -15.46 -23.87 8.78
C LEU A 129 -15.67 -24.97 9.83
N VAL A 130 -15.15 -24.78 11.05
CA VAL A 130 -15.36 -25.73 12.16
C VAL A 130 -16.85 -25.87 12.47
N LEU A 131 -17.58 -24.75 12.53
CA LEU A 131 -19.03 -24.78 12.74
C LEU A 131 -19.77 -25.50 11.61
N ALA A 132 -19.45 -25.19 10.35
CA ALA A 132 -20.08 -25.81 9.19
C ALA A 132 -19.85 -27.34 9.15
N ILE A 133 -18.62 -27.79 9.44
CA ILE A 133 -18.28 -29.21 9.55
C ILE A 133 -19.07 -29.85 10.69
N SER A 134 -19.13 -29.20 11.85
CA SER A 134 -19.85 -29.72 13.02
C SER A 134 -21.34 -29.88 12.74
N VAL A 135 -21.98 -28.89 12.09
CA VAL A 135 -23.38 -28.95 11.67
C VAL A 135 -23.60 -30.05 10.63
N GLY A 136 -22.71 -30.16 9.63
CA GLY A 136 -22.81 -31.18 8.59
C GLY A 136 -22.69 -32.61 9.14
N VAL A 137 -21.74 -32.84 10.05
CA VAL A 137 -21.58 -34.11 10.76
C VAL A 137 -22.82 -34.40 11.60
N GLY A 138 -23.31 -33.43 12.38
CA GLY A 138 -24.53 -33.57 13.18
C GLY A 138 -25.75 -33.93 12.31
N PHE A 139 -25.93 -33.27 11.18
CA PHE A 139 -27.01 -33.56 10.22
C PHE A 139 -26.90 -34.97 9.64
N PHE A 140 -25.69 -35.41 9.27
CA PHE A 140 -25.45 -36.76 8.76
C PHE A 140 -25.80 -37.84 9.80
N TYR A 141 -25.34 -37.68 11.04
CA TYR A 141 -25.66 -38.59 12.14
C TYR A 141 -27.16 -38.61 12.45
N PHE A 142 -27.82 -37.45 12.49
CA PHE A 142 -29.25 -37.34 12.74
C PHE A 142 -30.08 -38.02 11.65
N ARG A 143 -29.74 -37.78 10.38
CA ARG A 143 -30.42 -38.39 9.22
C ARG A 143 -30.24 -39.91 9.20
N GLY A 144 -29.03 -40.41 9.45
CA GLY A 144 -28.75 -41.85 9.49
C GLY A 144 -29.51 -42.59 10.61
N ASN A 145 -29.82 -41.90 11.71
CA ASN A 145 -30.58 -42.46 12.83
C ASN A 145 -32.10 -42.50 12.59
N MET A 146 -32.66 -41.69 11.68
CA MET A 146 -34.08 -41.73 11.31
C MET A 146 -34.41 -42.77 10.23
N THR A 147 -33.41 -43.30 9.54
CA THR A 147 -33.56 -44.33 8.51
C THR A 147 -33.37 -45.76 9.02
N LYS A 148 -33.16 -45.93 10.33
CA LYS A 148 -33.22 -47.20 11.05
C LYS A 148 -34.55 -47.30 11.77
#